data_AF-A0A951FY76-F1
#
_entry.id   AF-A0A951FY76-F1
#
_cell.length_a   1.000
_cell.length_b   1.000
_cell.length_c   1.000
_cell.angle_alpha   90.00
_cell.angle_beta   90.00
_cell.angle_gamma   90.00
#
_symmetry.space_group_name_H-M   'P 1'
#
loop_
_entity.id
_entity.type
_entity.pdbx_description
1 polymer ?
#
loop_
_entity_poly.entity_id
_entity_poly.type
_entity_poly.pdbx_seq_one_letter_code
_entity_poly.pdbx_strand_id
1 'polypeptide(L)'
;MPVTVVFKCEICGARPDLATQVALERQLLDLRHGEYVDAEPGRWLTWHGRGMYGPQRYACGDHRGELKALVREHYGTLGWHPWASGPHPWAGRRGTDRARALARTLRSTF
;
A
#
# COMPACT_ATOMS: atom_id res chain seq x y z
N MET A 1 -17.99 -7.60 18.29
CA MET A 1 -16.67 -8.27 18.32
C MET A 1 -15.64 -7.32 17.74
N PRO A 2 -14.54 -6.99 18.43
CA PRO A 2 -13.49 -6.15 17.84
C PRO A 2 -12.76 -6.94 16.75
N VAL A 3 -12.55 -6.30 15.59
CA VAL A 3 -11.73 -6.82 14.48
C VAL A 3 -10.38 -6.12 14.52
N THR A 4 -9.29 -6.87 14.46
CA THR A 4 -7.93 -6.33 14.48
C THR A 4 -7.19 -6.74 13.22
N VAL A 5 -6.53 -5.77 12.56
CA VAL A 5 -5.71 -6.03 11.37
C VAL A 5 -4.32 -6.47 11.82
N VAL A 6 -3.79 -7.53 11.22
CA VAL A 6 -2.44 -8.01 11.53
C VAL A 6 -1.55 -7.82 10.30
N PHE A 7 -0.55 -6.95 10.43
CA PHE A 7 0.50 -6.81 9.41
C PHE A 7 1.67 -7.73 9.71
N LYS A 8 2.24 -8.31 8.66
CA LYS A 8 3.43 -9.15 8.71
C LYS A 8 4.34 -8.83 7.54
N CYS A 9 5.63 -8.87 7.77
CA CYS A 9 6.59 -8.88 6.68
C CYS A 9 6.45 -10.19 5.88
N GLU A 10 6.31 -10.10 4.56
CA GLU A 10 6.18 -11.28 3.70
C GLU A 10 7.44 -12.15 3.63
N ILE A 11 8.59 -11.58 3.97
CA ILE A 11 9.87 -12.26 3.93
C ILE A 11 10.14 -12.98 5.26
N CYS A 12 10.21 -12.24 6.36
CA CYS A 12 10.64 -12.78 7.66
C CYS A 12 9.50 -13.02 8.66
N GLY A 13 8.26 -12.63 8.32
CA GLY A 13 7.11 -12.79 9.20
C GLY A 13 7.08 -11.84 10.42
N ALA A 14 8.05 -10.93 10.55
CA ALA A 14 8.10 -9.94 11.63
C ALA A 14 6.80 -9.11 11.67
N ARG A 15 6.44 -8.64 12.86
CA ARG A 15 5.28 -7.77 13.11
C ARG A 15 5.74 -6.36 13.43
N PRO A 16 4.98 -5.32 13.05
CA PRO A 16 5.33 -3.94 13.38
C PRO A 16 5.17 -3.69 14.88
N ASP A 17 5.90 -2.70 15.40
CA ASP A 17 5.60 -2.10 16.69
C ASP A 17 4.25 -1.34 16.64
N LEU A 18 3.73 -0.95 17.81
CA LEU A 18 2.41 -0.33 17.91
C LEU A 18 2.29 1.00 17.13
N ALA A 19 3.35 1.81 17.10
CA ALA A 19 3.30 3.09 16.38
C ALA A 19 3.29 2.85 14.86
N THR A 20 4.13 1.92 14.38
CA THR A 20 4.16 1.53 12.98
C THR A 20 2.88 0.81 12.55
N GLN A 21 2.28 -0.01 13.42
CA GLN A 21 0.97 -0.63 13.21
C GLN A 21 -0.09 0.44 12.90
N VAL A 22 -0.19 1.49 13.72
CA VAL A 22 -1.13 2.60 13.48
C VAL A 22 -0.86 3.31 12.16
N ALA A 23 0.40 3.49 11.78
CA ALA A 23 0.77 4.08 10.50
C ALA A 23 0.32 3.20 9.31
N LEU A 24 0.52 1.88 9.39
CA LEU A 24 0.08 0.91 8.40
C LEU A 24 -1.46 0.84 8.29
N GLU A 25 -2.16 0.90 9.41
CA GLU A 25 -3.63 0.95 9.42
C GLU A 25 -4.17 2.18 8.69
N ARG A 26 -3.52 3.35 8.87
CA ARG A 26 -3.89 4.57 8.14
C ARG A 26 -3.67 4.42 6.62
N GLN A 27 -2.65 3.68 6.21
CA GLN A 27 -2.36 3.41 4.78
C GLN A 27 -3.40 2.49 4.13
N LEU A 28 -4.19 1.71 4.88
CA LEU A 28 -5.28 0.92 4.31
C LEU A 28 -6.34 1.79 3.62
N LEU A 29 -6.45 3.05 4.04
CA LEU A 29 -7.33 4.06 3.45
C LEU A 29 -6.69 4.81 2.27
N ASP A 30 -5.40 4.55 1.99
CA ASP A 30 -4.71 5.13 0.84
C ASP A 30 -5.16 4.42 -0.45
N LEU A 31 -5.44 5.25 -1.45
CA LEU A 31 -5.99 4.90 -2.75
C LEU A 31 -4.93 4.86 -3.85
N ARG A 32 -3.66 5.11 -3.51
CA ARG A 32 -2.54 4.83 -4.39
C ARG A 32 -2.55 3.37 -4.83
N HIS A 33 -2.05 3.14 -6.03
CA HIS A 33 -1.84 1.82 -6.60
C HIS A 33 -0.64 1.88 -7.55
N GLY A 34 0.12 0.80 -7.60
CA GLY A 34 1.42 0.78 -8.27
C GLY A 34 2.52 1.55 -7.55
N GLU A 35 2.36 1.90 -6.27
CA GLU A 35 3.29 2.77 -5.53
C GLU A 35 3.88 2.12 -4.28
N TYR A 36 5.12 2.48 -3.97
CA TYR A 36 5.75 2.19 -2.69
C TYR A 36 5.44 3.32 -1.70
N VAL A 37 5.02 2.95 -0.48
CA VAL A 37 4.74 3.91 0.59
C VAL A 37 5.43 3.48 1.87
N ASP A 38 6.06 4.45 2.54
CA ASP A 38 6.77 4.24 3.79
C ASP A 38 5.85 4.41 5.00
N ALA A 39 5.97 3.50 5.96
CA ALA A 39 5.33 3.56 7.26
C ALA A 39 6.39 3.75 8.36
N GLU A 40 6.40 4.93 8.95
CA GLU A 40 7.26 5.29 10.07
C GLU A 40 6.58 5.00 11.42
N PRO A 41 7.34 4.78 12.51
CA PRO A 41 8.81 4.88 12.65
C PRO A 41 9.62 3.64 12.28
N GLY A 42 8.99 2.48 12.09
CA GLY A 42 9.68 1.22 11.84
C GLY A 42 10.31 1.10 10.45
N ARG A 43 10.25 2.15 9.63
CA ARG A 43 10.67 2.17 8.21
C ARG A 43 10.05 1.02 7.42
N TRP A 44 8.81 0.66 7.71
CA TRP A 44 8.11 -0.37 6.96
C TRP A 44 7.83 0.10 5.54
N LEU A 45 7.82 -0.82 4.60
CA LEU A 45 7.54 -0.55 3.19
C LEU A 45 6.26 -1.29 2.78
N THR A 46 5.31 -0.53 2.24
CA THR A 46 4.10 -1.06 1.64
C THR A 46 4.18 -0.92 0.12
N TRP A 47 3.99 -2.03 -0.59
CA TRP A 47 3.62 -1.99 -2.01
C TRP A 47 2.10 -1.89 -2.09
N HIS A 48 1.60 -0.76 -2.58
CA HIS A 48 0.19 -0.63 -2.91
C HIS A 48 -0.04 -1.24 -4.28
N GLY A 49 -0.25 -2.56 -4.36
CA GLY A 49 -0.66 -3.23 -5.60
C GLY A 49 -2.00 -2.68 -6.08
N ARG A 50 -3.09 -3.20 -5.51
CA ARG A 50 -4.50 -2.92 -5.82
C ARG A 50 -4.84 -3.05 -7.33
N GLY A 51 -6.09 -3.41 -7.62
CA GLY A 51 -6.57 -3.53 -9.00
C GLY A 51 -5.68 -4.46 -9.83
N MET A 52 -5.13 -3.95 -10.94
CA MET A 52 -4.28 -4.72 -11.86
C MET A 52 -2.90 -5.11 -11.30
N TYR A 53 -2.42 -4.45 -10.25
CA TYR A 53 -1.11 -4.71 -9.65
C TYR A 53 -1.18 -5.61 -8.41
N GLY A 54 -2.26 -6.38 -8.28
CA GLY A 54 -2.37 -7.46 -7.31
C GLY A 54 -2.54 -7.02 -5.85
N PRO A 55 -2.19 -7.87 -4.88
CA PRO A 55 -2.39 -7.57 -3.46
C PRO A 55 -1.45 -6.47 -2.96
N GLN A 56 -1.81 -5.86 -1.83
CA GLN A 56 -0.85 -5.07 -1.06
C GLN A 56 0.20 -6.00 -0.48
N ARG A 57 1.45 -5.55 -0.47
CA ARG A 57 2.56 -6.30 0.12
C ARG A 57 3.29 -5.48 1.17
N TYR A 58 3.81 -6.14 2.20
CA TYR A 58 4.44 -5.47 3.33
C TYR A 58 5.82 -6.05 3.63
N ALA A 59 6.78 -5.17 3.93
CA ALA A 59 8.09 -5.56 4.43
C ALA A 59 8.52 -4.67 5.60
N CYS A 60 9.20 -5.29 6.57
CA CYS A 60 9.84 -4.55 7.65
C CYS A 60 11.03 -3.74 7.12
N GLY A 61 11.57 -2.86 7.95
CA GLY A 61 12.70 -2.00 7.61
C GLY A 61 13.92 -2.73 7.03
N ASP A 62 14.16 -3.96 7.45
CA ASP A 62 15.32 -4.74 7.01
C ASP A 62 15.13 -5.39 5.64
N HIS A 63 13.90 -5.77 5.27
CA HIS A 63 13.58 -6.49 4.02
C HIS A 63 12.97 -5.59 2.94
N ARG A 64 13.07 -4.26 3.09
CA ARG A 64 12.57 -3.29 2.11
C ARG A 64 13.16 -3.52 0.71
N GLY A 65 14.46 -3.82 0.66
CA GLY A 65 15.20 -4.07 -0.59
C GLY A 65 14.70 -5.31 -1.31
N GLU A 66 14.46 -6.39 -0.56
CA GLU A 66 13.95 -7.65 -1.09
C GLU A 66 12.53 -7.50 -1.62
N LEU A 67 11.65 -6.78 -0.91
CA LEU A 67 10.31 -6.49 -1.43
C LEU A 67 10.37 -5.72 -2.76
N LYS A 68 11.26 -4.71 -2.86
CA LYS A 68 11.45 -3.98 -4.13
C LYS A 68 11.99 -4.91 -5.23
N ALA A 69 12.91 -5.81 -4.91
CA ALA A 69 13.44 -6.78 -5.86
C ALA A 69 12.32 -7.71 -6.37
N LEU A 70 11.51 -8.27 -5.48
CA LEU A 70 10.37 -9.13 -5.82
C LEU A 70 9.35 -8.42 -6.72
N VAL A 71 8.97 -7.19 -6.38
CA VAL A 71 8.02 -6.40 -7.20
C VAL A 71 8.63 -6.08 -8.57
N ARG A 72 9.93 -5.76 -8.60
CA ARG A 72 10.64 -5.48 -9.86
C ARG A 72 10.82 -6.71 -10.73
N GLU A 73 11.06 -7.87 -10.15
CA GLU A 73 11.09 -9.13 -10.89
C GLU A 73 9.70 -9.45 -11.46
N HIS A 74 8.67 -9.31 -10.64
CA HIS A 74 7.31 -9.67 -11.02
C HIS A 74 6.71 -8.76 -12.11
N TYR A 75 6.97 -7.45 -12.08
CA TYR A 75 6.47 -6.50 -13.09
C TYR A 75 7.55 -5.93 -14.01
N GLY A 76 8.80 -6.41 -13.93
CA GLY A 76 9.94 -5.86 -14.67
C GLY A 76 9.86 -6.06 -16.18
N THR A 77 8.99 -6.96 -16.63
CA THR A 77 8.70 -7.17 -18.06
C THR A 77 7.62 -6.23 -18.60
N LEU A 78 6.92 -5.49 -17.73
CA LEU A 78 5.96 -4.47 -18.14
C LEU A 78 6.72 -3.23 -18.62
N GLY A 79 6.66 -2.94 -19.92
CA GLY A 79 7.37 -1.80 -20.54
C GLY A 79 7.04 -0.44 -19.91
N TRP A 80 5.89 -0.31 -19.25
CA TRP A 80 5.59 0.79 -18.33
C TRP A 80 5.68 0.29 -16.89
N HIS A 81 6.84 0.46 -16.27
CA HIS A 81 7.08 0.00 -14.90
C HIS A 81 6.16 0.72 -13.91
N PRO A 82 5.29 0.00 -13.17
CA PRO A 82 4.26 0.63 -12.34
C PRO A 82 4.80 1.62 -11.30
N TRP A 83 5.94 1.30 -10.67
CA TRP A 83 6.60 2.17 -9.68
C TRP A 83 7.30 3.40 -10.28
N ALA A 84 7.47 3.46 -11.60
CA ALA A 84 8.16 4.55 -12.30
C ALA A 84 7.20 5.49 -13.02
N SER A 85 5.91 5.15 -13.07
CA SER A 85 4.85 5.86 -13.80
C SER A 85 4.51 7.25 -13.27
N GLY A 86 5.29 7.78 -12.32
CA GLY A 86 4.92 8.95 -11.52
C GLY A 86 3.73 8.61 -10.60
N PRO A 87 3.32 9.55 -9.76
CA PRO A 87 2.18 9.30 -8.89
C PRO A 87 0.94 9.22 -9.81
N HIS A 88 0.21 8.11 -9.73
CA HIS A 88 -0.89 7.83 -10.68
C HIS A 88 -1.85 9.03 -10.71
N PRO A 89 -2.51 9.45 -11.81
CA PRO A 89 -3.35 10.67 -11.89
C PRO A 89 -4.40 10.94 -10.77
N TRP A 90 -4.62 9.99 -9.86
CA TRP A 90 -5.29 10.17 -8.57
C TRP A 90 -4.38 10.81 -7.49
N ALA A 91 -3.18 11.23 -7.86
CA ALA A 91 -2.15 11.80 -7.04
C ALA A 91 -2.51 13.23 -6.64
N GLY A 92 -3.25 13.34 -5.55
CA GLY A 92 -3.57 14.60 -4.91
C GLY A 92 -4.85 14.49 -4.12
N ARG A 93 -5.03 15.41 -3.16
CA ARG A 93 -6.26 15.52 -2.35
C ARG A 93 -7.54 15.39 -3.18
N ARG A 94 -7.55 15.88 -4.44
CA ARG A 94 -8.71 15.75 -5.36
C ARG A 94 -9.03 14.31 -5.80
N GLY A 95 -8.04 13.45 -6.01
CA GLY A 95 -8.26 12.04 -6.35
C GLY A 95 -8.80 11.26 -5.15
N THR A 96 -8.23 11.53 -3.97
CA THR A 96 -8.67 10.97 -2.69
C THR A 96 -10.07 11.46 -2.32
N ASP A 97 -10.38 12.73 -2.55
CA ASP A 97 -11.69 13.32 -2.25
C ASP A 97 -12.76 12.85 -3.23
N ARG A 98 -12.45 12.69 -4.53
CA ARG A 98 -13.40 12.12 -5.49
C ARG A 98 -13.70 10.66 -5.17
N ALA A 99 -12.70 9.87 -4.80
CA ALA A 99 -12.90 8.49 -4.39
C ALA A 99 -13.59 8.36 -3.02
N ARG A 100 -13.33 9.26 -2.05
CA ARG A 100 -14.11 9.36 -0.81
C ARG A 100 -15.57 9.77 -1.08
N ALA A 101 -15.80 10.71 -1.99
CA ALA A 101 -17.13 11.10 -2.41
C ALA A 101 -17.86 9.93 -3.07
N LEU A 102 -17.19 9.19 -3.95
CA LEU A 102 -17.72 7.99 -4.61
C LEU A 102 -18.02 6.87 -3.60
N ALA A 103 -17.14 6.66 -2.61
CA ALA A 103 -17.39 5.74 -1.50
C ALA A 103 -18.57 6.17 -0.61
N ARG A 104 -18.81 7.48 -0.43
CA ARG A 104 -19.99 8.01 0.29
C ARG A 104 -21.27 7.79 -0.50
N THR A 105 -21.27 8.00 -1.82
CA THR A 105 -22.44 7.77 -2.67
C THR A 105 -22.79 6.27 -2.78
N LEU A 106 -21.78 5.40 -2.82
CA LEU A 106 -21.99 3.95 -2.82
C LEU A 106 -22.45 3.39 -1.46
N ARG A 107 -22.17 4.08 -0.35
CA ARG A 107 -22.71 3.76 0.98
C ARG A 107 -24.11 4.29 1.23
N SER A 108 -24.61 5.25 0.44
CA SER A 108 -25.97 5.80 0.59
C SER A 108 -27.02 5.07 -0.26
N THR A 109 -26.67 3.95 -0.88
CA THR A 109 -27.57 3.14 -1.70
C THR A 109 -28.20 1.96 -0.93
N PHE A 110 -28.16 2.00 0.41
CA PHE A 110 -28.94 1.13 1.30
C PHE A 110 -29.52 1.96 2.45
#